data_AF-X1N324-F1
#
_entry.id   AF-X1N324-F1
#
_cell.length_a   1.000
_cell.length_b   1.000
_cell.length_c   1.000
_cell.angle_alpha   90.00
_cell.angle_beta   90.00
_cell.angle_gamma   90.00
#
_symmetry.space_group_name_H-M   'P 1'
#
loop_
_entity.id
_entity.type
_entity.pdbx_description
1 polymer ?
#
loop_
_entity_poly.entity_id
_entity_poly.type
_entity_poly.pdbx_seq_one_letter_code
_entity_poly.pdbx_strand_id
1 'polypeptide(L)'
;NFHSSWVFCSNRYGGFNLYSSSGNLQIFLDDIFEFCHLVEVNEKIIIIKDDPDDDKILECAISAKCDYIIYGDRHLIKLGSYKNIKILEPADFLFLVRK
;
A
#
# COMPACT_ATOMS: atom_id res chain seq x y z
N ASN A 1 20.34 -16.92 7.51
CA ASN A 1 20.27 -15.45 7.34
C ASN A 1 19.21 -15.08 6.30
N PHE A 2 17.97 -15.53 6.51
CA PHE A 2 16.85 -15.21 5.62
C PHE A 2 16.26 -13.87 6.05
N HIS A 3 16.50 -12.83 5.24
CA HIS A 3 15.89 -11.52 5.42
C HIS A 3 14.54 -11.54 4.68
N SER A 4 13.47 -11.75 5.44
CA SER A 4 12.09 -11.76 4.97
C SER A 4 11.72 -10.33 4.55
N SER A 5 11.44 -10.16 3.26
CA SER A 5 11.30 -8.87 2.59
C SER A 5 9.94 -8.80 1.92
N TRP A 6 8.86 -8.39 2.58
CA TRP A 6 7.55 -8.32 1.91
C TRP A 6 6.59 -7.31 2.56
N VAL A 7 6.16 -6.30 1.80
CA VAL A 7 4.90 -5.57 2.01
C VAL A 7 4.22 -5.37 0.66
N PHE A 8 2.99 -5.86 0.52
CA PHE A 8 2.10 -5.50 -0.57
C PHE A 8 0.62 -5.62 -0.13
N CYS A 9 -0.20 -4.58 -0.34
CA CYS A 9 -1.62 -4.57 0.03
C CYS A 9 -2.52 -4.76 -1.20
N SER A 10 -3.15 -5.93 -1.25
CA SER A 10 -4.44 -6.36 -1.82
C SER A 10 -5.05 -5.65 -3.04
N ASN A 11 -5.35 -6.44 -4.08
CA ASN A 11 -6.68 -6.39 -4.69
C ASN A 11 -7.10 -7.76 -5.27
N ARG A 12 -8.04 -8.46 -4.63
CA ARG A 12 -8.91 -9.44 -5.30
C ARG A 12 -10.34 -8.92 -5.27
N TYR A 13 -10.81 -8.55 -6.44
CA TYR A 13 -12.20 -8.20 -6.74
C TYR A 13 -13.16 -9.28 -6.22
N GLY A 14 -14.00 -8.91 -5.26
CA GLY A 14 -15.15 -9.64 -4.77
C GLY A 14 -16.01 -8.66 -3.97
N GLY A 15 -17.26 -8.45 -4.37
CA GLY A 15 -18.07 -7.29 -4.00
C GLY A 15 -18.07 -6.93 -2.51
N PHE A 16 -17.60 -5.71 -2.20
CA PHE A 16 -17.83 -5.08 -0.91
C PHE A 16 -19.28 -4.61 -0.85
N ASN A 17 -20.13 -5.41 -0.24
CA ASN A 17 -21.46 -4.99 0.18
C ASN A 17 -21.60 -5.28 1.69
N LEU A 18 -22.28 -4.35 2.40
CA LEU A 18 -22.61 -4.37 3.83
C LEU A 18 -21.40 -3.90 4.69
N TYR A 19 -21.50 -3.20 5.84
CA TYR A 19 -22.19 -3.56 7.08
C TYR A 19 -22.45 -2.33 7.98
N SER A 20 -23.63 -2.25 8.59
CA SER A 20 -24.12 -1.14 9.45
C SER A 20 -24.16 -1.51 10.95
N SER A 21 -23.25 -2.35 11.45
CA SER A 21 -23.31 -2.81 12.86
C SER A 21 -21.94 -3.13 13.45
N SER A 22 -21.70 -2.61 14.66
CA SER A 22 -20.40 -2.54 15.36
C SER A 22 -19.70 -3.89 15.58
N GLY A 23 -20.43 -5.00 15.60
CA GLY A 23 -19.87 -6.35 15.74
C GLY A 23 -19.10 -6.84 14.50
N ASN A 24 -19.40 -6.30 13.31
CA ASN A 24 -18.72 -6.71 12.07
C ASN A 24 -17.41 -5.94 11.82
N LEU A 25 -17.21 -4.80 12.50
CA LEU A 25 -16.00 -3.98 12.31
C LEU A 25 -14.76 -4.66 12.89
N GLN A 26 -14.88 -5.30 14.05
CA GLN A 26 -13.72 -5.93 14.71
C GLN A 26 -13.19 -7.12 13.90
N ILE A 27 -14.09 -7.99 13.43
CA ILE A 27 -13.73 -9.13 12.58
C ILE A 27 -13.04 -8.65 11.30
N PHE A 28 -13.56 -7.60 10.67
CA PHE A 28 -12.95 -7.02 9.49
C PHE A 28 -11.56 -6.43 9.74
N LEU A 29 -11.36 -5.76 10.87
CA LEU A 29 -10.05 -5.24 11.24
C LEU A 29 -9.06 -6.37 11.52
N ASP A 30 -9.50 -7.42 12.23
CA ASP A 30 -8.68 -8.59 12.50
C ASP A 30 -8.25 -9.27 11.19
N ASP A 31 -9.18 -9.44 10.24
CA ASP A 31 -8.91 -9.98 8.90
C ASP A 31 -7.88 -9.10 8.15
N ILE A 32 -8.01 -7.77 8.19
CA ILE A 32 -7.03 -6.87 7.56
C ILE A 32 -5.66 -7.03 8.21
N PHE A 33 -5.60 -6.99 9.53
CA PHE A 33 -4.34 -7.06 10.25
C PHE A 33 -3.64 -8.41 10.08
N GLU A 34 -4.37 -9.50 9.82
CA GLU A 34 -3.78 -10.79 9.48
C GLU A 34 -2.89 -10.72 8.23
N PHE A 35 -3.25 -9.90 7.24
CA PHE A 35 -2.51 -9.76 5.99
C PHE A 35 -1.62 -8.51 5.92
N CYS A 36 -1.60 -7.68 6.96
CA CYS A 36 -0.85 -6.43 6.99
C CYS A 36 0.40 -6.52 7.86
N HIS A 37 1.45 -5.81 7.44
CA HIS A 37 2.63 -5.57 8.26
C HIS A 37 2.55 -4.16 8.85
N LEU A 38 2.44 -4.06 10.17
CA LEU A 38 2.43 -2.78 10.87
C LEU A 38 3.84 -2.22 10.96
N VAL A 39 3.99 -0.93 10.60
CA VAL A 39 5.29 -0.25 10.55
C VAL A 39 5.17 1.08 11.27
N GLU A 40 6.15 1.38 12.12
CA GLU A 40 6.34 2.73 12.65
C GLU A 40 7.03 3.61 11.61
N VAL A 41 6.38 4.74 11.30
CA VAL A 41 6.89 5.74 10.38
C VAL A 41 7.85 6.67 11.12
N ASN A 42 9.10 6.73 10.66
CA ASN A 42 10.15 7.54 11.28
C ASN A 42 10.61 8.73 10.41
N GLU A 43 10.19 8.78 9.15
CA GLU A 43 10.51 9.86 8.22
C GLU A 43 9.23 10.59 7.82
N LYS A 44 9.30 11.94 7.79
CA LYS A 44 8.22 12.78 7.27
C LYS A 44 8.57 13.30 5.88
N ILE A 45 7.65 13.19 4.95
CA ILE A 45 7.80 13.59 3.55
C ILE A 45 6.78 14.69 3.26
N ILE A 46 7.21 15.71 2.52
CA ILE A 46 6.33 16.80 2.07
C ILE A 46 6.70 17.10 0.63
N ILE A 47 6.15 16.32 -0.31
CA ILE A 47 6.53 16.39 -1.73
C ILE A 47 5.29 16.58 -2.61
N ILE A 48 4.19 15.92 -2.27
CA ILE A 48 2.97 15.95 -3.06
C ILE A 48 2.11 17.13 -2.59
N LYS A 49 2.23 18.27 -3.29
CA LYS A 49 1.51 19.50 -2.94
C LYS A 49 0.02 19.44 -3.26
N ASP A 50 -0.35 18.66 -4.27
CA ASP A 50 -1.73 18.55 -4.75
C ASP A 50 -2.58 17.68 -3.82
N ASP A 51 -1.95 16.72 -3.14
CA ASP A 51 -2.56 15.87 -2.12
C ASP A 51 -1.53 15.49 -1.03
N PRO A 52 -1.47 16.22 0.08
CA PRO A 52 -0.53 15.91 1.17
C PRO A 52 -0.79 14.58 1.89
N ASP A 53 -1.95 13.95 1.70
CA ASP A 53 -2.23 12.64 2.32
C ASP A 53 -1.49 11.51 1.59
N ASP A 54 -1.22 11.68 0.31
CA ASP A 54 -0.42 10.75 -0.50
C ASP A 54 1.04 10.65 -0.02
N ASP A 55 1.59 11.70 0.60
CA ASP A 55 2.93 11.67 1.18
C ASP A 55 3.06 10.57 2.24
N LYS A 56 2.00 10.27 3.01
CA LYS A 56 1.99 9.21 4.03
C LYS A 56 2.19 7.81 3.44
N ILE A 57 1.75 7.59 2.19
CA ILE A 57 1.95 6.33 1.47
C ILE A 57 3.45 6.14 1.21
N LEU A 58 4.14 7.21 0.79
CA LEU A 58 5.58 7.19 0.57
C LEU A 58 6.34 6.99 1.89
N GLU A 59 5.93 7.68 2.95
CA GLU A 59 6.52 7.55 4.29
C GLU A 59 6.44 6.10 4.81
N CYS A 60 5.26 5.49 4.67
CA CYS A 60 5.02 4.09 5.03
C CYS A 60 5.89 3.15 4.18
N ALA A 61 5.90 3.33 2.85
CA ALA A 61 6.65 2.47 1.95
C ALA A 61 8.16 2.51 2.20
N ILE A 62 8.72 3.67 2.54
CA ILE A 62 10.12 3.80 2.92
C ILE A 62 10.42 3.11 4.24
N SER A 63 9.59 3.36 5.25
CA SER A 63 9.74 2.77 6.58
C SER A 63 9.61 1.24 6.52
N ALA A 64 8.75 0.74 5.63
CA ALA A 64 8.55 -0.66 5.32
C ALA A 64 9.62 -1.27 4.40
N LYS A 65 10.49 -0.45 3.80
CA LYS A 65 11.50 -0.85 2.80
C LYS A 65 10.88 -1.57 1.59
N CYS A 66 9.77 -1.07 1.09
CA CYS A 66 9.09 -1.63 -0.07
C CYS A 66 9.91 -1.44 -1.36
N ASP A 67 9.88 -2.44 -2.24
CA ASP A 67 10.40 -2.29 -3.61
C ASP A 67 9.37 -1.66 -4.56
N TYR A 68 8.07 -1.87 -4.26
CA TYR A 68 6.95 -1.44 -5.10
C TYR A 68 5.82 -0.86 -4.27
N ILE A 69 5.21 0.22 -4.76
CA ILE A 69 3.89 0.71 -4.35
C ILE A 69 2.94 0.42 -5.49
N ILE A 70 1.77 -0.12 -5.18
CA ILE A 70 0.73 -0.33 -6.18
C ILE A 70 -0.42 0.56 -5.82
N TYR A 71 -0.74 1.43 -6.76
CA TYR A 71 -1.66 2.52 -6.52
C TYR A 71 -2.52 2.69 -7.76
N GLY A 72 -3.82 2.89 -7.54
CA GLY A 72 -4.80 2.95 -8.63
C GLY A 72 -5.18 4.38 -9.05
N ASP A 73 -4.90 5.38 -8.21
CA ASP A 73 -5.20 6.78 -8.53
C ASP A 73 -4.00 7.44 -9.24
N ARG A 74 -4.29 8.31 -10.20
CA ARG A 74 -3.31 8.92 -11.10
C ARG A 74 -2.37 9.89 -10.39
N HIS A 75 -2.67 10.29 -9.16
CA HIS A 75 -1.91 11.28 -8.42
C HIS A 75 -0.51 10.76 -8.08
N LEU A 76 -0.43 9.64 -7.35
CA LEU A 76 0.85 9.01 -6.99
C LEU A 76 1.58 8.39 -8.20
N ILE A 77 0.85 7.89 -9.20
CA ILE A 77 1.43 7.22 -10.38
C ILE A 77 2.31 8.19 -11.19
N LYS A 78 1.97 9.48 -11.26
CA LYS A 78 2.78 10.49 -11.99
C LYS A 78 4.19 10.64 -11.45
N LEU A 79 4.41 10.34 -10.17
CA LEU A 79 5.74 10.38 -9.56
C LEU A 79 6.63 9.26 -10.12
N GLY A 80 6.04 8.13 -10.51
CA GLY A 80 6.68 6.98 -11.16
C GLY A 80 7.61 6.17 -10.25
N SER A 81 8.50 6.83 -9.53
CA SER A 81 9.36 6.21 -8.52
C SER A 81 9.85 7.21 -7.49
N TYR A 82 10.12 6.73 -6.28
CA TYR A 82 10.67 7.55 -5.19
C TYR A 82 11.66 6.76 -4.34
N LYS A 83 12.87 7.28 -4.11
CA LYS A 83 13.97 6.62 -3.35
C LYS A 83 14.13 5.11 -3.66
N ASN A 84 14.13 4.75 -4.95
CA ASN A 84 14.20 3.37 -5.48
C ASN A 84 12.94 2.51 -5.38
N ILE A 85 11.86 3.04 -4.80
CA ILE A 85 10.55 2.39 -4.77
C ILE A 85 9.81 2.72 -6.07
N LYS A 86 9.37 1.70 -6.82
CA LYS A 86 8.60 1.90 -8.06
C LYS A 86 7.12 1.99 -7.76
N ILE A 87 6.43 2.95 -8.38
CA ILE A 87 4.99 3.12 -8.24
C ILE A 87 4.34 2.59 -9.51
N LEU A 88 3.48 1.59 -9.37
CA LEU A 88 2.89 0.86 -10.48
C LEU A 88 1.36 0.81 -10.37
N GLU A 89 0.71 0.70 -11.51
CA GLU A 89 -0.70 0.30 -11.53
C GLU A 89 -0.85 -1.19 -11.19
N PRO A 90 -1.98 -1.61 -10.62
CA PRO A 90 -2.24 -3.03 -10.33
C PRO A 90 -2.08 -3.93 -11.56
N ALA A 91 -2.49 -3.45 -12.73
CA ALA A 91 -2.36 -4.18 -13.99
C ALA A 91 -0.88 -4.44 -14.34
N ASP A 92 -0.02 -3.43 -14.21
CA ASP A 92 1.41 -3.52 -14.52
C ASP A 92 2.13 -4.48 -13.58
N PHE A 93 1.80 -4.43 -12.28
CA PHE A 93 2.38 -5.36 -11.34
C PHE A 93 1.97 -6.80 -11.61
N LEU A 94 0.72 -7.03 -12.02
CA LEU A 94 0.25 -8.37 -12.37
C LEU A 94 1.06 -8.97 -13.54
N PHE A 95 1.49 -8.14 -14.50
CA PHE A 95 2.41 -8.59 -15.56
C PHE A 95 3.81 -8.93 -15.05
N LEU A 96 4.30 -8.22 -14.03
CA LEU A 96 5.61 -8.48 -13.42
C LEU A 96 5.66 -9.81 -12.66
N VAL A 97 4.64 -10.10 -11.84
CA VAL A 97 4.63 -11.28 -10.96
C VAL A 97 4.24 -12.60 -11.65
N ARG A 98 3.73 -12.55 -12.88
CA ARG A 98 3.33 -13.74 -13.66
C ARG A 98 4.46 -14.37 -14.47
N LYS A 99 5.69 -13.86 -14.37
CA LYS A 99 6.89 -14.48 -14.94
C LYS A 99 7.51 -15.46 -13.95
#